data_AF-A0A920TPS2-F1
#
_entry.id   AF-A0A920TPS2-F1
#
_cell.length_a   1.000
_cell.length_b   1.000
_cell.length_c   1.000
_cell.angle_alpha   90.00
_cell.angle_beta   90.00
_cell.angle_gamma   90.00
#
_symmetry.space_group_name_H-M   'P 1'
#
loop_
_entity.id
_entity.type
_entity.pdbx_description
1 polymer ?
#
loop_
_entity_poly.entity_id
_entity_poly.type
_entity_poly.pdbx_seq_one_letter_code
_entity_poly.pdbx_strand_id
1 'polypeptide(L)'
;MIGSFHQPIRVLIDSSFLSTLPEREIKSGMVEMIKHGIIEDEDYFNWLEENINQISKLEEPIMCDAIKRSVEIKSNIVSQDEKEAGIRAILNFGHTFGHGIELVGQYKEYNHGEAVALGILSALNFHK
;
A
#
# COMPACT_ATOMS: atom_id res chain seq x y z
N MET A 1 22.99 1.76 -1.71
CA MET A 1 21.91 0.74 -1.82
C MET A 1 22.50 -0.51 -2.46
N ILE A 2 22.25 -1.68 -1.88
CA ILE A 2 22.63 -2.99 -2.43
C ILE A 2 21.39 -3.90 -2.34
N GLY A 3 21.00 -4.57 -3.44
CA GLY A 3 19.84 -5.46 -3.50
C GLY A 3 19.78 -6.29 -4.79
N SER A 4 18.86 -7.26 -4.86
CA SER A 4 18.63 -8.12 -6.03
C SER A 4 17.15 -8.47 -6.20
N PHE A 5 16.68 -8.65 -7.44
CA PHE A 5 15.36 -9.21 -7.72
C PHE A 5 15.39 -10.74 -7.51
N HIS A 6 14.63 -11.24 -6.53
CA HIS A 6 14.53 -12.66 -6.21
C HIS A 6 13.13 -12.99 -5.69
N GLN A 7 12.40 -13.85 -6.41
CA GLN A 7 11.03 -14.23 -6.02
C GLN A 7 11.03 -15.27 -4.89
N PRO A 8 10.13 -15.14 -3.90
CA PRO A 8 9.95 -16.18 -2.90
C PRO A 8 9.32 -17.43 -3.53
N ILE A 9 9.59 -18.60 -2.95
CA ILE A 9 8.93 -19.85 -3.37
C ILE A 9 7.44 -19.80 -3.03
N ARG A 10 7.09 -19.23 -1.87
CA ARG A 10 5.72 -18.98 -1.40
C ARG A 10 5.70 -17.80 -0.42
N VAL A 11 4.54 -17.17 -0.32
CA VAL A 11 4.20 -16.19 0.73
C VAL A 11 3.03 -16.76 1.53
N LEU A 12 3.16 -16.79 2.85
CA LEU A 12 2.11 -17.22 3.77
C LEU A 12 1.69 -15.99 4.57
N ILE A 13 0.39 -15.68 4.55
CA ILE A 13 -0.16 -14.53 5.28
C ILE A 13 -1.21 -15.07 6.25
N ASP A 14 -1.00 -14.79 7.53
CA ASP A 14 -1.95 -15.07 8.60
C ASP A 14 -2.32 -13.73 9.23
N SER A 15 -3.56 -13.30 9.01
CA SER A 15 -4.08 -12.01 9.48
C SER A 15 -4.18 -11.93 11.00
N SER A 16 -4.14 -13.05 11.73
CA SER A 16 -4.22 -13.05 13.20
C SER A 16 -3.05 -12.31 13.84
N PHE A 17 -1.88 -12.28 13.20
CA PHE A 17 -0.71 -11.54 13.68
C PHE A 17 -0.93 -10.02 13.70
N LEU A 18 -1.86 -9.49 12.91
CA LEU A 18 -2.18 -8.06 12.88
C LEU A 18 -2.68 -7.55 14.23
N SER A 19 -3.30 -8.40 15.04
CA SER A 19 -3.78 -8.06 16.39
C SER A 19 -2.66 -7.63 17.35
N THR A 20 -1.41 -7.96 17.04
CA THR A 20 -0.23 -7.60 17.85
C THR A 20 0.45 -6.31 17.38
N LEU A 21 0.03 -5.78 16.23
CA LEU A 21 0.64 -4.61 15.63
C LEU A 21 0.05 -3.32 16.21
N PRO A 22 0.84 -2.26 16.41
CA PRO A 22 0.30 -0.96 16.77
C PRO A 22 -0.71 -0.48 15.71
N GLU A 23 -1.80 0.14 16.15
CA GLU A 23 -2.85 0.66 15.27
C GLU A 23 -2.30 1.61 14.18
N ARG A 24 -1.28 2.40 14.52
CA ARG A 24 -0.59 3.30 13.58
C ARG A 24 0.03 2.57 12.39
N GLU A 25 0.55 1.36 12.60
CA GLU A 25 1.16 0.54 11.55
C GLU A 25 0.11 -0.21 10.73
N ILE A 26 -1.03 -0.58 11.33
CA ILE A 26 -2.20 -1.07 10.58
C ILE A 26 -2.67 0.00 9.60
N LYS A 27 -2.84 1.24 10.09
CA LYS A 27 -3.22 2.38 9.26
C LYS A 27 -2.19 2.67 8.16
N SER A 28 -0.89 2.52 8.46
CA SER A 28 0.17 2.61 7.45
C SER A 28 -0.04 1.62 6.30
N GLY A 29 -0.35 0.35 6.61
CA GLY A 29 -0.65 -0.67 5.59
C GLY A 29 -1.94 -0.39 4.80
N MET A 30 -2.97 0.16 5.44
CA MET A 30 -4.23 0.51 4.78
C MET A 30 -4.04 1.57 3.68
N VAL A 31 -3.08 2.49 3.83
CA VAL A 31 -2.76 3.48 2.78
C VAL A 31 -2.35 2.78 1.48
N GLU A 32 -1.57 1.71 1.57
CA GLU A 32 -1.14 0.93 0.41
C GLU A 32 -2.32 0.16 -0.24
N MET A 33 -3.27 -0.31 0.57
CA MET A 33 -4.50 -0.92 0.05
C MET A 33 -5.33 0.10 -0.74
N ILE A 34 -5.50 1.30 -0.17
CA ILE A 34 -6.20 2.41 -0.84
C ILE A 34 -5.47 2.79 -2.13
N LYS A 35 -4.14 2.87 -2.11
CA LYS A 35 -3.32 3.14 -3.29
C LYS A 35 -3.59 2.13 -4.41
N HIS A 36 -3.67 0.83 -4.11
CA HIS A 36 -4.01 -0.19 -5.11
C HIS A 36 -5.37 0.07 -5.77
N GLY A 37 -6.39 0.45 -4.99
CA GLY A 37 -7.69 0.84 -5.54
C GLY A 37 -7.59 2.06 -6.46
N ILE A 38 -6.89 3.12 -6.03
CA ILE A 38 -6.73 4.35 -6.83
C ILE A 38 -6.04 4.08 -8.18
N ILE A 39 -5.03 3.22 -8.22
CA ILE A 39 -4.18 3.06 -9.41
C ILE A 39 -4.68 2.01 -10.40
N GLU A 40 -5.47 1.03 -9.96
CA GLU A 40 -5.80 -0.15 -10.78
C GLU A 40 -7.27 -0.59 -10.69
N ASP A 41 -7.97 -0.35 -9.58
CA ASP A 41 -9.25 -1.02 -9.31
C ASP A 41 -10.25 -0.11 -8.55
N GLU A 42 -11.10 0.57 -9.32
CA GLU A 42 -12.15 1.46 -8.82
C GLU A 42 -13.19 0.73 -7.95
N ASP A 43 -13.58 -0.49 -8.34
CA ASP A 43 -14.54 -1.29 -7.56
C ASP A 43 -13.94 -1.67 -6.19
N TYR A 44 -12.65 -2.02 -6.15
CA TYR A 44 -11.95 -2.26 -4.89
C TYR A 44 -11.79 -1.00 -4.05
N PHE A 45 -11.54 0.16 -4.67
CA PHE A 45 -11.51 1.44 -3.96
C PHE A 45 -12.85 1.74 -3.27
N ASN A 46 -13.95 1.61 -4.00
CA ASN A 46 -15.31 1.81 -3.47
C ASN A 46 -15.62 0.80 -2.36
N TRP A 47 -15.25 -0.47 -2.55
CA TRP A 47 -15.42 -1.51 -1.54
C TRP A 47 -14.62 -1.22 -0.27
N LEU A 48 -13.39 -0.72 -0.38
CA LEU A 48 -12.58 -0.30 0.77
C LEU A 48 -13.26 0.83 1.55
N GLU A 49 -13.84 1.81 0.86
CA GLU A 49 -14.57 2.92 1.50
C GLU A 49 -15.75 2.42 2.32
N GLU A 50 -16.56 1.51 1.76
CA GLU A 50 -17.71 0.91 2.45
C GLU A 50 -17.31 0.08 3.67
N ASN A 51 -16.15 -0.58 3.62
CA ASN A 51 -15.70 -1.54 4.64
C ASN A 51 -14.62 -1.00 5.59
N ILE A 52 -14.22 0.27 5.47
CA ILE A 52 -13.06 0.84 6.18
C ILE A 52 -13.12 0.70 7.70
N ASN A 53 -14.33 0.78 8.27
CA ASN A 53 -14.57 0.64 9.70
C ASN A 53 -14.37 -0.80 10.19
N GLN A 54 -14.66 -1.79 9.34
CA GLN A 54 -14.47 -3.21 9.66
C GLN A 54 -13.00 -3.59 9.49
N ILE A 55 -12.35 -3.09 8.44
CA ILE A 55 -10.91 -3.27 8.18
C ILE A 55 -10.08 -2.70 9.32
N SER A 56 -10.37 -1.47 9.77
CA SER A 56 -9.65 -0.84 10.89
C SER A 56 -9.82 -1.56 12.23
N LYS A 57 -10.87 -2.38 12.37
CA LYS A 57 -11.10 -3.26 13.53
C LYS A 57 -10.57 -4.68 13.34
N LEU A 58 -9.92 -4.97 12.21
CA LEU A 58 -9.40 -6.29 11.86
C LEU A 58 -10.52 -7.36 11.82
N GLU A 59 -11.73 -6.98 11.41
CA GLU A 59 -12.85 -7.90 11.32
C GLU A 59 -12.64 -8.91 10.19
N GLU A 60 -12.79 -10.20 10.50
CA GLU A 60 -12.76 -11.28 9.51
C GLU A 60 -14.17 -11.61 9.01
N PRO A 61 -14.35 -11.98 7.73
CA PRO A 61 -13.30 -12.23 6.72
C PRO A 61 -12.83 -10.97 5.96
N ILE A 62 -13.37 -9.79 6.28
CA ILE A 62 -13.18 -8.54 5.53
C ILE A 62 -11.70 -8.16 5.43
N MET A 63 -10.93 -8.29 6.51
CA MET A 63 -9.48 -8.02 6.49
C MET A 63 -8.75 -8.96 5.52
N CYS A 64 -9.05 -10.26 5.54
CA CYS A 64 -8.48 -11.22 4.60
C CYS A 64 -8.84 -10.89 3.14
N ASP A 65 -10.09 -10.52 2.87
CA ASP A 65 -10.52 -10.14 1.52
C ASP A 65 -9.78 -8.90 1.01
N ALA A 66 -9.60 -7.90 1.88
CA ALA A 66 -8.82 -6.70 1.57
C ALA A 66 -7.35 -7.04 1.24
N ILE A 67 -6.69 -7.87 2.06
CA ILE A 67 -5.31 -8.31 1.83
C ILE A 67 -5.21 -9.07 0.51
N LYS A 68 -6.11 -10.03 0.29
CA LYS A 68 -6.12 -10.87 -0.90
C LYS A 68 -6.19 -10.03 -2.17
N ARG A 69 -7.13 -9.07 -2.24
CA ARG A 69 -7.29 -8.24 -3.43
C ARG A 69 -6.07 -7.35 -3.68
N SER A 70 -5.51 -6.75 -2.64
CA SER A 70 -4.25 -5.99 -2.73
C SER A 70 -3.08 -6.83 -3.25
N VAL A 71 -2.96 -8.09 -2.81
CA VAL A 71 -1.94 -9.02 -3.30
C VAL A 71 -2.16 -9.36 -4.77
N GLU A 72 -3.40 -9.63 -5.19
CA GLU A 72 -3.75 -9.90 -6.58
C GLU A 72 -3.35 -8.73 -7.50
N ILE A 73 -3.73 -7.50 -7.12
CA ILE A 73 -3.40 -6.28 -7.88
C ILE A 73 -1.87 -6.16 -8.04
N LYS A 74 -1.12 -6.21 -6.94
CA LYS A 74 0.33 -6.07 -6.98
C LYS A 74 0.99 -7.21 -7.77
N SER A 75 0.53 -8.44 -7.57
CA SER A 75 1.03 -9.62 -8.29
C SER A 75 0.83 -9.47 -9.80
N ASN A 76 -0.35 -9.01 -10.23
CA ASN A 76 -0.66 -8.81 -11.63
C ASN A 76 0.26 -7.74 -12.26
N ILE A 77 0.45 -6.60 -11.59
CA ILE A 77 1.34 -5.52 -12.07
C ILE A 77 2.80 -6.00 -12.12
N VAL A 78 3.30 -6.64 -11.05
CA VAL A 78 4.69 -7.13 -10.99
C VAL A 78 4.95 -8.24 -12.00
N SER A 79 3.97 -9.10 -12.27
CA SER A 79 4.10 -10.18 -13.27
C SER A 79 4.25 -9.65 -14.70
N GLN A 80 3.72 -8.46 -14.98
CA GLN A 80 3.86 -7.78 -16.27
C GLN A 80 5.22 -7.06 -16.39
N ASP A 81 5.81 -6.64 -15.27
CA ASP A 81 7.06 -5.89 -15.25
C ASP A 81 7.87 -6.15 -13.96
N GLU A 82 8.56 -7.29 -13.92
CA GLU A 82 9.28 -7.72 -12.73
C GLU A 82 10.46 -6.79 -12.38
N LYS A 83 11.10 -6.17 -13.38
CA LYS A 83 12.33 -5.39 -13.19
C LYS A 83 12.12 -3.88 -13.22
N GLU A 84 10.87 -3.43 -13.14
CA GLU A 84 10.49 -2.02 -12.99
C GLU A 84 10.96 -1.14 -14.17
N ALA A 85 10.75 -1.62 -15.40
CA ALA A 85 11.09 -0.91 -16.63
C ALA A 85 9.92 -0.09 -17.22
N GLY A 86 8.71 -0.21 -16.67
CA GLY A 86 7.51 0.40 -17.21
C GLY A 86 6.35 0.42 -16.21
N ILE A 87 5.33 -0.41 -16.47
CA ILE A 87 4.03 -0.34 -15.77
C ILE A 87 4.17 -0.46 -14.25
N ARG A 88 5.18 -1.16 -13.73
CA ARG A 88 5.37 -1.32 -12.28
C ARG A 88 5.61 0.01 -11.56
N ALA A 89 6.09 1.04 -12.25
CA ALA A 89 6.28 2.37 -11.68
C ALA A 89 4.97 2.99 -11.16
N ILE A 90 3.80 2.52 -11.61
CA ILE A 90 2.50 2.98 -11.09
C ILE A 90 2.33 2.67 -9.59
N LEU A 91 2.98 1.61 -9.08
CA LEU A 91 3.00 1.29 -7.66
C LEU A 91 3.69 2.37 -6.83
N ASN A 92 4.48 3.25 -7.44
CA ASN A 92 5.14 4.38 -6.76
C ASN A 92 4.25 5.63 -6.69
N PHE A 93 2.94 5.52 -6.98
CA PHE A 93 2.02 6.65 -6.80
C PHE A 93 2.10 7.19 -5.36
N GLY A 94 2.29 8.51 -5.24
CA GLY A 94 2.57 9.21 -3.98
C GLY A 94 3.98 9.08 -3.42
N HIS A 95 4.78 8.09 -3.83
CA HIS A 95 6.09 7.79 -3.22
C HIS A 95 7.15 8.87 -3.47
N THR A 96 7.11 9.58 -4.60
CA THR A 96 8.06 10.68 -4.87
C THR A 96 8.00 11.77 -3.79
N PHE A 97 6.78 12.21 -3.44
CA PHE A 97 6.56 13.18 -2.37
C PHE A 97 6.74 12.53 -1.00
N GLY A 98 6.23 11.31 -0.82
CA GLY A 98 6.34 10.57 0.44
C GLY A 98 7.79 10.37 0.89
N HIS A 99 8.67 9.91 0.01
CA HIS A 99 10.10 9.77 0.32
C HIS A 99 10.76 11.12 0.65
N GLY A 100 10.32 12.21 0.02
CA GLY A 100 10.75 13.56 0.40
C GLY A 100 10.35 13.92 1.83
N ILE A 101 9.11 13.60 2.23
CA ILE A 101 8.59 13.82 3.59
C ILE A 101 9.35 12.97 4.61
N GLU A 102 9.57 11.68 4.33
CA GLU A 102 10.34 10.79 5.20
C GLU A 102 11.76 11.32 5.42
N LEU A 103 12.42 11.78 4.36
CA LEU A 103 13.78 12.29 4.41
C LEU A 103 13.87 13.59 5.24
N VAL A 104 12.94 14.53 5.04
CA VAL A 104 12.89 15.78 5.83
C VAL A 104 12.57 15.51 7.29
N GLY A 105 11.65 14.58 7.57
CA GLY A 105 11.31 14.11 8.92
C GLY A 105 12.34 13.16 9.55
N GLN A 106 13.48 12.94 8.90
CA GLN A 106 14.57 12.05 9.32
C GLN A 106 14.09 10.64 9.71
N TYR A 107 13.04 10.14 9.06
CA TYR A 107 12.42 8.83 9.33
C TYR A 107 11.92 8.64 10.77
N LYS A 108 11.61 9.72 11.48
CA LYS A 108 11.16 9.68 12.89
C LYS A 108 9.76 10.24 13.10
N GLU A 109 9.38 11.23 12.30
CA GLU A 109 8.12 11.95 12.48
C GLU A 109 6.94 11.17 11.90
N TYR A 110 7.05 10.77 10.64
CA TYR A 110 6.04 10.00 9.91
C TYR A 110 6.51 8.57 9.68
N ASN A 111 5.59 7.62 9.79
CA ASN A 111 5.83 6.29 9.22
C ASN A 111 5.61 6.31 7.70
N HIS A 112 5.94 5.20 7.05
CA HIS A 112 5.92 5.12 5.60
C HIS A 112 4.55 5.42 5.00
N GLY A 113 3.49 4.77 5.51
CA GLY A 113 2.14 4.96 4.99
C GLY A 113 1.61 6.38 5.20
N GLU A 114 1.93 7.03 6.32
CA GLU A 114 1.58 8.45 6.52
C GLU A 114 2.25 9.36 5.50
N ALA A 115 3.55 9.14 5.24
CA ALA A 115 4.27 9.90 4.24
C ALA A 115 3.74 9.64 2.82
N VAL A 116 3.43 8.38 2.48
CA VAL A 116 2.80 8.02 1.20
C VAL A 116 1.41 8.63 1.08
N ALA A 117 0.58 8.66 2.13
CA ALA A 117 -0.74 9.29 2.09
C ALA A 117 -0.66 10.80 1.79
N LEU A 118 0.23 11.52 2.49
CA LEU A 118 0.51 12.93 2.19
C LEU A 118 1.08 13.09 0.77
N GLY A 119 1.88 12.14 0.32
CA GLY A 119 2.42 12.11 -1.03
C GLY A 119 1.37 11.89 -2.11
N ILE A 120 0.36 11.04 -1.88
CA ILE A 120 -0.79 10.84 -2.75
C ILE A 120 -1.59 12.14 -2.85
N LEU A 121 -1.91 12.77 -1.72
CA LEU A 121 -2.61 14.07 -1.70
C LEU A 121 -1.81 15.15 -2.44
N SER A 122 -0.50 15.16 -2.26
CA SER A 122 0.39 16.09 -2.98
C SER A 122 0.34 15.85 -4.48
N ALA A 123 0.40 14.59 -4.92
CA ALA A 123 0.34 14.20 -6.33
C ALA A 123 -1.01 14.56 -6.99
N LEU A 124 -2.13 14.37 -6.28
CA LEU A 124 -3.46 14.73 -6.77
C LEU A 124 -3.64 16.25 -6.96
N ASN A 125 -3.02 17.05 -6.09
CA ASN A 125 -3.04 18.51 -6.18
C ASN A 125 -1.91 19.08 -7.05
N PHE A 126 -1.02 18.23 -7.57
CA PHE A 126 0.09 18.65 -8.42
C PHE A 126 -0.40 18.88 -9.85
N HIS A 127 -1.15 19.96 -10.04
CA HIS A 127 -1.48 20.46 -11.37
C HIS A 127 -0.31 21.29 -11.91
N LYS A 128 0.05 21.04 -13.18
CA LYS A 128 0.90 21.96 -13.95
C LYS A 128 0.09 23.16 -14.42
#